data_AF-A0A069DF24-F1
#
_entry.id   AF-A0A069DF24-F1
#
_cell.length_a   1.000
_cell.length_b   1.000
_cell.length_c   1.000
_cell.angle_alpha   90.00
_cell.angle_beta   90.00
_cell.angle_gamma   90.00
#
_symmetry.space_group_name_H-M   'P 1'
#
loop_
_entity.id
_entity.type
_entity.pdbx_description
1 polymer ?
#
loop_
_entity_poly.entity_id
_entity_poly.type
_entity_poly.pdbx_seq_one_letter_code
_entity_poly.pdbx_strand_id
1 'polypeptide(L)' 'MRQQGYATVMTSTQSNEDAQHFYRKLGYKDAGCLMQENDPMEILFTKKL' A
#
# COMPACT_ATOMS: atom_id res chain seq x y z
N MET A 1 -13.89 1.82 -7.70
CA MET A 1 -12.71 1.73 -8.58
C MET A 1 -12.94 0.84 -9.79
N ARG A 2 -13.28 -0.46 -9.68
CA ARG A 2 -13.65 -1.30 -10.85
C ARG A 2 -14.79 -0.69 -11.68
N GLN A 3 -15.90 -0.30 -11.04
CA GLN A 3 -17.04 0.34 -11.70
C GLN A 3 -16.70 1.72 -12.30
N GLN A 4 -15.60 2.34 -11.88
CA GLN A 4 -15.11 3.61 -12.44
C GLN A 4 -14.09 3.39 -13.56
N GLY A 5 -13.87 2.14 -14.00
CA GLY A 5 -12.97 1.81 -15.11
C GLY A 5 -11.49 1.67 -14.76
N TYR A 6 -11.11 1.73 -13.48
CA TYR A 6 -9.72 1.57 -13.06
C TYR A 6 -9.30 0.09 -12.98
N ALA A 7 -8.09 -0.21 -13.45
CA ALA A 7 -7.51 -1.56 -13.46
C ALA A 7 -6.60 -1.85 -12.25
N THR A 8 -6.22 -0.84 -11.47
CA THR A 8 -5.31 -0.96 -10.34
C THR A 8 -5.68 0.05 -9.27
N VAL A 9 -5.47 -0.31 -8.01
CA VAL A 9 -5.56 0.59 -6.86
C VAL A 9 -4.22 0.67 -6.15
N MET A 10 -4.01 1.80 -5.50
CA MET A 10 -2.88 2.05 -4.63
C MET A 10 -3.36 2.49 -3.25
N THR A 11 -2.59 2.14 -2.24
CA THR A 11 -2.77 2.59 -0.85
C THR A 11 -1.41 2.55 -0.18
N SER A 12 -1.32 3.10 1.04
CA SER A 12 -0.11 3.05 1.84
C SER A 12 -0.42 2.84 3.32
N THR A 13 0.63 2.57 4.11
CA THR A 13 0.61 2.51 5.57
C THR A 13 2.03 2.69 6.08
N GLN A 14 2.20 3.13 7.32
CA GLN A 14 3.53 3.20 7.91
C GLN A 14 4.09 1.80 8.20
N SER A 15 5.41 1.65 8.10
CA SER A 15 6.09 0.37 8.28
C SER A 15 6.00 -0.20 9.69
N ASN A 16 5.62 0.62 10.67
CA ASN A 16 5.41 0.23 12.06
C ASN A 16 3.93 -0.01 12.41
N GLU A 17 3.00 0.11 11.45
CA GLU A 17 1.59 -0.21 11.64
C GLU A 17 1.28 -1.67 11.25
N ASP A 18 0.31 -2.28 11.94
CA ASP A 18 -0.13 -3.66 11.65
C ASP A 18 -0.86 -3.78 10.29
N ALA A 19 -1.39 -2.67 9.76
CA ALA A 19 -2.16 -2.66 8.52
C ALA A 19 -1.34 -3.14 7.31
N GLN A 20 -0.01 -3.06 7.34
CA GLN A 20 0.85 -3.65 6.30
C GLN A 20 0.59 -5.15 6.12
N HIS A 21 0.33 -5.87 7.21
CA HIS A 21 0.08 -7.31 7.16
C HIS A 21 -1.32 -7.60 6.61
N PHE A 22 -2.30 -6.73 6.92
CA PHE A 22 -3.64 -6.80 6.37
C PHE A 22 -3.63 -6.64 4.84
N TYR A 23 -2.95 -5.62 4.31
CA TYR A 23 -2.89 -5.40 2.87
C TYR A 23 -2.15 -6.52 2.13
N ARG A 24 -1.05 -7.04 2.69
CA ARG A 24 -0.34 -8.20 2.11
C ARG A 24 -1.22 -9.46 2.06
N LYS A 25 -2.00 -9.74 3.12
CA LYS A 25 -2.98 -10.85 3.14
C LYS A 25 -4.09 -10.65 2.10
N LEU A 26 -4.49 -9.40 1.82
CA LEU A 26 -5.46 -9.07 0.78
C LEU A 26 -4.88 -9.13 -0.65
N GLY A 27 -3.61 -9.51 -0.82
CA GLY A 27 -2.96 -9.67 -2.12
C GLY A 27 -2.44 -8.36 -2.73
N TYR A 28 -2.29 -7.31 -1.93
CA TYR A 28 -1.51 -6.14 -2.33
C TYR A 28 -0.01 -6.48 -2.39
N LYS A 29 0.71 -5.79 -3.26
CA LYS A 29 2.15 -5.94 -3.44
C LYS A 29 2.86 -4.62 -3.20
N ASP A 30 4.01 -4.69 -2.54
CA ASP A 30 4.90 -3.55 -2.31
C ASP A 30 5.33 -2.97 -3.67
N ALA A 31 5.14 -1.67 -3.83
CA ALA A 31 5.38 -0.93 -5.06
C ALA A 31 6.45 0.16 -4.90
N GLY A 32 6.86 0.43 -3.66
CA GLY A 32 7.85 1.45 -3.30
C GLY A 32 7.63 1.92 -1.87
N CYS A 33 8.34 2.98 -1.49
CA CYS A 33 8.18 3.60 -0.19
C CYS A 33 8.52 5.10 -0.23
N LEU A 34 8.04 5.83 0.78
CA LEU A 34 8.50 7.18 1.10
C LEU A 34 9.26 7.13 2.42
N MET A 35 10.46 7.70 2.44
CA MET A 35 11.29 7.84 3.62
C MET A 35 11.26 9.29 4.08
N GLN A 36 10.93 9.51 5.36
CA GLN A 36 10.99 10.80 6.02
C GLN A 36 11.99 10.69 7.16
N GLU A 37 12.74 11.77 7.44
CA GLU A 37 13.92 11.71 8.33
C GLU A 37 13.58 11.22 9.76
N ASN A 38 12.39 11.52 10.26
CA ASN A 38 12.00 11.24 11.64
C ASN A 38 10.75 10.37 11.77
N ASP A 39 10.15 9.94 10.65
CA ASP A 39 8.95 9.12 10.65
C ASP A 39 9.24 7.71 10.14
N PRO A 40 8.45 6.71 10.57
CA PRO A 40 8.48 5.39 9.97
C PRO A 40 8.28 5.47 8.45
N MET A 41 8.91 4.53 7.73
CA MET A 41 8.80 4.47 6.28
C MET A 41 7.35 4.23 5.85
N GLU A 42 6.84 5.05 4.96
CA GLU A 42 5.52 4.82 4.37
C GLU A 42 5.67 3.76 3.26
N ILE A 43 5.01 2.60 3.41
CA ILE A 43 5.04 1.52 2.42
C ILE A 43 3.95 1.79 1.39
N LEU A 44 4.30 1.86 0.10
CA LEU A 44 3.35 1.99 -0.99
C LEU A 44 2.95 0.60 -1.50
N PHE A 45 1.65 0.38 -1.64
CA PHE A 45 1.08 -0.88 -2.13
C PHE A 45 0.31 -0.67 -3.43
N THR A 46 0.33 -1.69 -4.29
CA THR A 46 -0.53 -1.79 -5.47
C THR A 46 -1.32 -3.10 -5.45
N LYS A 47 -2.54 -3.08 -6.00
CA LYS A 47 -3.31 -4.29 -6.28
C LYS A 47 -4.07 -4.14 -7.60
N LYS A 48 -3.94 -5.15 -8.46
CA LYS A 48 -4.78 -5.25 -9.65
C LYS A 48 -6.21 -5.49 -9.22
N LEU A 49 -7.12 -4.68 -9.78
CA LEU A 49 -8.52 -4.71 -9.42
C LEU A 49 -9.22 -5.91 -10.00
#